data_AF-A0A519UXI8-F1
#
_entry.id   AF-A0A519UXI8-F1
#
_cell.length_a   1.000
_cell.length_b   1.000
_cell.length_c   1.000
_cell.angle_alpha   90.00
_cell.angle_beta   90.00
_cell.angle_gamma   90.00
#
_symmetry.space_group_name_H-M   'P 1'
#
loop_
_entity.id
_entity.type
_entity.pdbx_description
1 polymer ?
#
loop_
_entity_poly.entity_id
_entity_poly.type
_entity_poly.pdbx_seq_one_letter_code
_entity_poly.pdbx_strand_id
1 'polypeptide(L)'
;MPTPNLALRTVHVTRYITPLREGGSLPALVEADDGFMYVVKFRGAGQGIKVLIAELIVGELARALGLRMPELVFCELNEAFGRTEPDEEIQDLLKASVGQNLALHYLAGASTFDPLVTTVDPRLASQIVWLDCLTLNVDRTARNTNMLIWHKELWLIDHGAALYVHHTGPAWAQPRPRPFPQVKDHVLLPQASELAAVDAEYRARLTPDVLRAIVALVPD
;
A
#
# COMPACT_ATOMS: atom_id res chain seq x y z
N MET A 1 21.52 -9.71 10.66
CA MET A 1 21.42 -9.10 9.31
C MET A 1 21.64 -7.61 9.49
N PRO A 2 22.48 -6.94 8.68
CA PRO A 2 22.55 -5.48 8.72
C PRO A 2 21.15 -4.91 8.39
N THR A 3 20.72 -3.88 9.12
CA THR A 3 19.48 -3.17 8.84
C THR A 3 19.55 -2.63 7.42
N PRO A 4 18.60 -2.95 6.52
CA PRO A 4 18.61 -2.37 5.18
C PRO A 4 18.59 -0.85 5.31
N ASN A 5 19.39 -0.16 4.49
CA ASN A 5 19.30 1.28 4.34
C ASN A 5 17.99 1.58 3.59
N LEU A 6 16.89 1.61 4.33
CA LEU A 6 15.57 1.91 3.79
C LEU A 6 15.53 3.42 3.55
N ALA A 7 15.31 3.79 2.29
CA ALA A 7 15.06 5.16 1.89
C ALA A 7 14.12 5.13 0.70
N LEU A 8 13.07 5.95 0.75
CA LEU A 8 12.21 6.18 -0.41
C LEU A 8 12.84 7.27 -1.26
N ARG A 9 12.78 7.09 -2.58
CA ARG A 9 13.14 8.15 -3.51
C ARG A 9 12.07 9.23 -3.48
N THR A 10 12.48 10.45 -3.80
CA THR A 10 11.57 11.56 -4.11
C THR A 10 11.66 11.84 -5.60
N VAL A 11 10.50 11.98 -6.24
CA VAL A 11 10.36 12.33 -7.67
C VAL A 11 9.47 13.55 -7.80
N HIS A 12 9.61 14.32 -8.87
CA HIS A 12 8.78 15.50 -9.14
C HIS A 12 7.76 15.20 -10.22
N VAL A 13 6.49 15.50 -9.97
CA VAL A 13 5.45 15.35 -10.98
C VAL A 13 5.71 16.33 -12.13
N THR A 14 5.89 15.79 -13.33
CA THR A 14 6.04 16.58 -14.56
C THR A 14 4.74 16.65 -15.35
N ARG A 15 3.90 15.62 -15.25
CA ARG A 15 2.62 15.57 -15.95
C ARG A 15 1.55 14.81 -15.17
N TYR A 16 0.37 15.41 -15.06
CA TYR A 16 -0.85 14.76 -14.59
C TYR A 16 -1.58 14.17 -15.80
N ILE A 17 -1.83 12.86 -15.80
CA ILE A 17 -2.27 12.15 -17.00
C ILE A 17 -3.75 11.82 -16.94
N THR A 18 -4.18 11.11 -15.91
CA THR A 18 -5.59 10.81 -15.73
C THR A 18 -5.91 10.48 -14.27
N PRO A 19 -7.06 10.93 -13.75
CA PRO A 19 -7.61 10.35 -12.54
C PRO A 19 -7.97 8.89 -12.77
N LEU A 20 -7.68 8.04 -11.80
CA LEU A 20 -8.20 6.70 -11.65
C LEU A 20 -9.40 6.83 -10.71
N ARG A 21 -10.62 6.81 -11.26
CA ARG A 21 -11.86 7.05 -10.51
C ARG A 21 -12.22 5.86 -9.61
N GLU A 22 -11.33 5.56 -8.66
CA GLU A 22 -11.47 4.50 -7.67
C GLU A 22 -11.97 5.09 -6.35
N GLY A 23 -13.26 4.89 -6.07
CA GLY A 23 -13.87 5.29 -4.80
C GLY A 23 -13.64 6.76 -4.43
N GLY A 24 -13.52 7.04 -3.13
CA GLY A 24 -13.36 8.41 -2.59
C GLY A 24 -11.91 8.88 -2.42
N SER A 25 -10.92 8.12 -2.88
CA SER A 25 -9.49 8.51 -2.78
C SER A 25 -8.96 9.21 -4.03
N LEU A 26 -9.65 9.05 -5.18
CA LEU A 26 -9.33 9.65 -6.48
C LEU A 26 -7.82 9.65 -6.81
N PRO A 27 -7.15 8.47 -6.75
CA PRO A 27 -5.75 8.39 -7.14
C PRO A 27 -5.59 8.79 -8.62
N ALA A 28 -4.36 9.12 -9.03
CA ALA A 28 -4.12 9.51 -10.41
C ALA A 28 -2.85 8.90 -10.98
N LEU A 29 -2.86 8.69 -12.28
CA LEU A 29 -1.67 8.35 -13.04
C LEU A 29 -0.91 9.65 -13.37
N VAL A 30 0.37 9.68 -13.03
CA VAL A 30 1.27 10.80 -13.27
C VAL A 30 2.59 10.34 -13.90
N GLU A 31 3.25 11.24 -14.59
CA GLU A 31 4.64 11.10 -15.05
C GLU A 31 5.53 11.95 -14.17
N ALA A 32 6.74 11.45 -13.88
CA ALA A 32 7.72 12.16 -13.08
C ALA A 32 8.98 12.55 -13.87
N ASP A 33 9.88 13.28 -13.21
CA ASP A 33 11.14 13.79 -13.75
C ASP A 33 12.18 12.70 -14.09
N ASP A 34 12.02 11.51 -13.53
CA ASP A 34 12.83 10.33 -13.85
C ASP A 34 12.34 9.55 -15.09
N GLY A 35 11.28 10.03 -15.75
CA GLY A 35 10.71 9.42 -16.96
C GLY A 35 9.83 8.20 -16.69
N PHE A 36 9.57 7.86 -15.43
CA PHE A 36 8.64 6.79 -15.05
C PHE A 36 7.24 7.32 -14.73
N MET A 37 6.31 6.37 -14.66
CA MET A 37 4.91 6.61 -14.41
C MET A 37 4.54 6.07 -13.03
N TYR A 38 3.68 6.79 -12.33
CA TYR A 38 3.31 6.47 -10.96
C TYR A 38 1.81 6.64 -10.73
N VAL A 39 1.24 5.80 -9.88
CA VAL A 39 -0.09 6.02 -9.30
C VAL A 39 0.10 6.81 -8.01
N VAL A 40 -0.26 8.10 -8.03
CA VAL A 40 -0.17 8.97 -6.86
C VAL A 40 -1.41 8.82 -5.99
N LYS A 41 -1.19 8.73 -4.68
CA LYS A 41 -2.20 8.82 -3.63
C LYS A 41 -2.06 10.18 -2.95
N PHE A 42 -3.07 11.01 -3.12
CA PHE A 42 -3.06 12.41 -2.72
C PHE A 42 -3.24 12.58 -1.20
N ARG A 43 -2.41 13.42 -0.58
CA ARG A 43 -2.53 13.73 0.86
C ARG A 43 -3.78 14.55 1.21
N GLY A 44 -4.29 15.32 0.26
CA GLY A 44 -5.52 16.09 0.40
C GLY A 44 -6.80 15.27 0.23
N ALA A 45 -6.70 13.97 -0.06
CA ALA A 45 -7.87 13.10 -0.22
C ALA A 45 -8.67 13.01 1.10
N GLY A 46 -10.00 12.87 0.98
CA GLY A 46 -10.91 12.87 2.14
C GLY A 46 -10.68 11.74 3.14
N GLN A 47 -9.97 10.68 2.74
CA GLN A 47 -9.54 9.59 3.63
C GLN A 47 -8.45 10.01 4.63
N GLY A 48 -7.72 11.08 4.32
CA GLY A 48 -6.68 11.67 5.16
C GLY A 48 -5.35 10.93 5.17
N ILE A 49 -4.34 11.58 5.77
CA ILE A 49 -2.92 11.17 5.75
C ILE A 49 -2.69 9.78 6.39
N LYS A 50 -3.55 9.36 7.32
CA LYS A 50 -3.43 8.05 8.01
C LYS A 50 -3.45 6.86 7.04
N VAL A 51 -4.17 6.97 5.94
CA VAL A 51 -4.22 5.96 4.88
C VAL A 51 -2.89 5.91 4.13
N LEU A 52 -2.25 7.05 3.86
CA LEU A 52 -0.92 7.11 3.26
C LEU A 52 0.16 6.53 4.18
N ILE A 53 0.05 6.79 5.49
CA ILE A 53 0.95 6.20 6.49
C ILE A 53 0.79 4.67 6.51
N ALA A 54 -0.45 4.17 6.47
CA ALA A 54 -0.71 2.74 6.38
C ALA A 54 -0.14 2.13 5.10
N GLU A 55 -0.34 2.79 3.95
CA GLU A 55 0.23 2.37 2.67
C GLU A 55 1.75 2.22 2.74
N LEU A 56 2.44 3.24 3.26
CA LEU A 56 3.89 3.26 3.37
C LEU A 56 4.38 2.16 4.32
N ILE A 57 3.86 2.09 5.55
CA ILE A 57 4.32 1.14 6.55
C ILE A 57 4.07 -0.30 6.08
N VAL A 58 2.86 -0.60 5.61
CA VAL A 58 2.51 -1.97 5.20
C VAL A 58 3.22 -2.36 3.92
N GLY A 59 3.41 -1.41 3.00
CA GLY A 59 4.15 -1.68 1.77
C GLY A 59 5.62 -1.99 2.00
N GLU A 60 6.28 -1.24 2.89
CA GLU A 60 7.67 -1.52 3.25
C GLU A 60 7.80 -2.77 4.14
N LEU A 61 6.79 -3.13 4.93
CA LEU A 61 6.71 -4.45 5.57
C LEU A 61 6.65 -5.57 4.53
N ALA A 62 5.80 -5.43 3.50
CA ALA A 62 5.70 -6.40 2.42
C ALA A 62 7.03 -6.58 1.70
N ARG A 63 7.70 -5.48 1.33
CA ARG A 63 9.03 -5.49 0.68
C ARG A 63 10.10 -6.11 1.58
N ALA A 64 10.14 -5.78 2.87
CA ALA A 64 11.06 -6.40 3.83
C ALA A 64 10.84 -7.91 4.00
N LEU A 65 9.59 -8.36 3.84
CA LEU A 65 9.20 -9.77 3.81
C LEU A 65 9.43 -10.45 2.45
N GLY A 66 9.88 -9.71 1.43
CA GLY A 66 10.16 -10.24 0.09
C GLY A 66 8.90 -10.48 -0.75
N LEU A 67 7.75 -9.91 -0.34
CA LEU A 67 6.53 -9.90 -1.14
C LEU A 67 6.68 -8.87 -2.25
N ARG A 68 6.12 -9.18 -3.42
CA ARG A 68 6.17 -8.30 -4.58
C ARG A 68 5.17 -7.18 -4.41
N MET A 69 5.67 -5.96 -4.51
CA MET A 69 4.90 -4.72 -4.47
C MET A 69 5.60 -3.70 -5.36
N PRO A 70 4.86 -2.83 -6.08
CA PRO A 70 5.48 -1.70 -6.76
C PRO A 70 6.39 -0.89 -5.84
N GLU A 71 7.38 -0.24 -6.42
CA GLU A 71 8.21 0.70 -5.65
C GLU A 71 7.34 1.85 -5.10
N LEU A 72 7.54 2.15 -3.82
CA LEU A 72 7.01 3.35 -3.18
C LEU A 72 7.99 4.51 -3.35
N VAL A 73 7.46 5.67 -3.75
CA VAL A 73 8.21 6.92 -3.84
C VAL A 73 7.43 8.05 -3.18
N PHE A 74 8.14 9.04 -2.68
CA PHE A 74 7.55 10.35 -2.44
C PHE A 74 7.45 11.10 -3.77
N CYS A 75 6.35 11.82 -3.94
CA CYS A 75 6.02 12.47 -5.19
C CYS A 75 5.64 13.93 -4.93
N GLU A 76 6.45 14.87 -5.42
CA GLU A 76 6.25 16.30 -5.23
C GLU A 76 5.30 16.88 -6.29
N LEU A 77 4.15 17.38 -5.84
CA LEU A 77 3.13 17.98 -6.69
C LEU A 77 3.24 19.51 -6.71
N ASN A 78 3.38 20.10 -7.90
CA ASN A 78 3.43 21.56 -8.05
C ASN A 78 2.03 22.21 -7.94
N GLU A 79 1.96 23.44 -7.43
CA GLU A 79 0.73 24.25 -7.35
C GLU A 79 0.02 24.49 -8.71
N ALA A 80 0.74 24.37 -9.83
CA ALA A 80 0.19 24.59 -11.15
C ALA A 80 -0.83 23.51 -11.58
N PHE A 81 -0.74 22.28 -11.05
CA PHE A 81 -1.53 21.14 -11.54
C PHE A 81 -3.04 21.30 -11.38
N GLY A 82 -3.52 21.96 -10.31
CA GLY A 82 -4.95 22.17 -10.10
C GLY A 82 -5.57 23.26 -11.00
N ARG A 83 -4.78 24.13 -11.63
CA ARG A 83 -5.29 25.37 -12.27
C ARG A 83 -6.11 25.12 -13.54
N THR A 84 -5.83 24.02 -14.25
CA THR A 84 -6.45 23.70 -15.54
C THR A 84 -7.39 22.50 -15.47
N GLU A 85 -7.55 21.89 -14.30
CA GLU A 85 -8.49 20.78 -14.10
C GLU A 85 -9.94 21.32 -14.12
N PRO A 86 -10.79 20.86 -15.06
CA PRO A 86 -12.19 21.29 -15.15
C PRO A 86 -13.09 20.74 -14.06
N ASP A 87 -12.73 19.60 -13.45
CA ASP A 87 -13.50 18.99 -12.37
C ASP A 87 -13.17 19.68 -11.04
N GLU A 88 -14.15 20.36 -10.44
CA GLU A 88 -13.96 21.16 -9.21
C GLU A 88 -13.48 20.31 -8.02
N GLU A 89 -13.96 19.07 -7.90
CA GLU A 89 -13.57 18.15 -6.82
C GLU A 89 -12.09 17.73 -6.97
N ILE A 90 -11.68 17.41 -8.19
CA ILE A 90 -10.28 17.06 -8.50
C ILE A 90 -9.39 18.29 -8.36
N GLN A 91 -9.85 19.46 -8.80
CA GLN A 91 -9.11 20.71 -8.65
C GLN A 91 -8.82 21.02 -7.18
N ASP A 92 -9.81 20.92 -6.30
CA ASP A 92 -9.64 21.17 -4.88
C ASP A 92 -8.77 20.10 -4.21
N LEU A 93 -8.89 18.84 -4.62
CA LEU A 93 -8.00 17.76 -4.20
C LEU A 93 -6.53 18.08 -4.55
N LEU A 94 -6.26 18.52 -5.78
CA LEU A 94 -4.91 18.85 -6.24
C LEU A 94 -4.35 20.06 -5.49
N LYS A 95 -5.15 21.10 -5.26
CA LYS A 95 -4.77 22.27 -4.43
C LYS A 95 -4.43 21.85 -3.00
N ALA A 96 -5.24 20.99 -2.39
CA ALA A 96 -5.00 20.46 -1.05
C ALA A 96 -3.79 19.51 -0.97
N SER A 97 -3.27 19.08 -2.11
CA SER A 97 -2.19 18.09 -2.21
C SER A 97 -0.86 18.65 -2.72
N VAL A 98 -0.76 19.96 -2.97
CA VAL A 98 0.50 20.62 -3.37
C VAL A 98 1.63 20.28 -2.42
N GLY A 99 2.77 19.81 -2.94
CA GLY A 99 3.97 19.33 -2.24
C GLY A 99 4.03 17.79 -2.14
N GLN A 100 4.64 17.26 -1.08
CA GLN A 100 4.90 15.83 -0.93
C GLN A 100 3.64 14.97 -0.80
N ASN A 101 3.51 13.99 -1.69
CA ASN A 101 2.52 12.91 -1.68
C ASN A 101 3.22 11.54 -1.68
N LEU A 102 2.44 10.45 -1.62
CA LEU A 102 2.96 9.09 -1.78
C LEU A 102 2.52 8.54 -3.13
N ALA A 103 3.40 7.82 -3.83
CA ALA A 103 3.07 7.20 -5.09
C ALA A 103 3.67 5.80 -5.23
N LEU A 104 3.03 4.98 -6.06
CA LEU A 104 3.47 3.64 -6.40
C LEU A 104 3.88 3.59 -7.87
N HIS A 105 4.97 2.91 -8.18
CA HIS A 105 5.36 2.69 -9.58
C HIS A 105 4.22 2.03 -10.37
N TYR A 106 3.91 2.58 -11.55
CA TYR A 106 2.83 2.06 -12.38
C TYR A 106 3.29 0.81 -13.15
N LEU A 107 2.68 -0.34 -12.84
CA LEU A 107 2.98 -1.61 -13.51
C LEU A 107 2.25 -1.70 -14.86
N ALA A 108 2.85 -1.14 -15.90
CA ALA A 108 2.29 -1.15 -17.24
C ALA A 108 2.03 -2.60 -17.72
N GLY A 109 0.80 -2.84 -18.21
CA GLY A 109 0.37 -4.16 -18.69
C GLY A 109 -0.01 -5.16 -17.59
N ALA A 110 -0.04 -4.74 -16.32
CA ALA A 110 -0.61 -5.56 -15.26
C ALA A 110 -2.13 -5.71 -15.41
N SER A 111 -2.67 -6.85 -14.97
CA SER A 111 -4.10 -7.11 -14.90
C SER A 111 -4.53 -7.35 -13.46
N THR A 112 -5.79 -7.07 -13.13
CA THR A 112 -6.34 -7.38 -11.80
C THR A 112 -6.26 -8.88 -11.51
N PHE A 113 -5.93 -9.24 -10.27
CA PHE A 113 -6.00 -10.62 -9.80
C PHE A 113 -7.46 -11.07 -9.70
N ASP A 114 -7.78 -12.20 -10.33
CA ASP A 114 -9.08 -12.86 -10.25
C ASP A 114 -8.95 -14.21 -9.50
N PRO A 115 -9.55 -14.34 -8.30
CA PRO A 115 -9.46 -15.56 -7.49
C PRO A 115 -10.21 -16.75 -8.09
N LEU A 116 -11.13 -16.55 -9.04
CA LEU A 116 -11.90 -17.63 -9.66
C LEU A 116 -11.09 -18.42 -10.68
N VAL A 117 -10.04 -17.81 -11.24
CA VAL A 117 -9.23 -18.39 -12.32
C VAL A 117 -7.75 -18.45 -12.00
N THR A 118 -7.31 -17.87 -10.88
CA THR A 118 -5.91 -17.84 -10.47
C THR A 118 -5.69 -18.71 -9.24
N THR A 119 -4.86 -19.74 -9.38
CA THR A 119 -4.34 -20.51 -8.24
C THR A 119 -3.07 -19.87 -7.73
N VAL A 120 -3.00 -19.62 -6.43
CA VAL A 120 -1.84 -19.05 -5.75
C VAL A 120 -1.12 -20.16 -5.00
N ASP A 121 0.21 -20.15 -5.05
CA ASP A 121 1.03 -21.06 -4.28
C ASP A 121 0.67 -20.97 -2.77
N PRO A 122 0.47 -22.11 -2.07
CA PRO A 122 0.02 -22.09 -0.67
C PRO A 122 0.94 -21.34 0.29
N ARG A 123 2.26 -21.35 0.04
CA ARG A 123 3.21 -20.57 0.82
C ARG A 123 2.97 -19.08 0.61
N LEU A 124 2.90 -18.62 -0.65
CA LEU A 124 2.65 -17.22 -0.97
C LEU A 124 1.31 -16.74 -0.41
N ALA A 125 0.24 -17.53 -0.55
CA ALA A 125 -1.06 -17.23 0.04
C ALA A 125 -0.96 -17.06 1.56
N SER A 126 -0.24 -17.96 2.23
CA SER A 126 -0.01 -17.89 3.68
C SER A 126 0.80 -16.66 4.11
N GLN A 127 1.81 -16.28 3.32
CA GLN A 127 2.61 -15.08 3.57
C GLN A 127 1.77 -13.79 3.49
N ILE A 128 0.88 -13.70 2.51
CA ILE A 128 0.00 -12.53 2.33
C ILE A 128 -1.05 -12.47 3.45
N VAL A 129 -1.73 -13.60 3.72
CA VAL A 129 -2.72 -13.68 4.82
C VAL A 129 -2.07 -13.34 6.17
N TRP A 130 -0.85 -13.82 6.42
CA TRP A 130 -0.12 -13.49 7.64
C TRP A 130 0.16 -11.99 7.75
N LEU A 131 0.63 -11.34 6.67
CA LEU A 131 0.87 -9.89 6.66
C LEU A 131 -0.41 -9.11 6.95
N ASP A 132 -1.51 -9.48 6.31
CA ASP A 132 -2.79 -8.81 6.48
C ASP A 132 -3.39 -9.04 7.88
N CYS A 133 -3.10 -10.18 8.52
CA CYS A 133 -3.43 -10.40 9.93
C CYS A 133 -2.59 -9.55 10.88
N LEU A 134 -1.28 -9.43 10.63
CA LEU A 134 -0.39 -8.57 11.42
C LEU A 134 -0.83 -7.10 11.35
N THR A 135 -1.20 -6.65 10.17
CA THR A 135 -1.53 -5.24 9.88
C THR A 135 -3.01 -4.95 9.97
N LEU A 136 -3.84 -5.96 10.23
CA LEU A 136 -5.29 -5.86 10.33
C LEU A 136 -5.93 -5.25 9.07
N ASN A 137 -5.45 -5.69 7.91
CA ASN A 137 -5.95 -5.25 6.61
C ASN A 137 -7.30 -5.90 6.30
N VAL A 138 -8.36 -5.11 6.38
CA VAL A 138 -9.75 -5.57 6.18
C VAL A 138 -10.17 -5.64 4.72
N ASP A 139 -9.39 -5.06 3.81
CA ASP A 139 -9.89 -4.76 2.47
C ASP A 139 -9.54 -5.83 1.43
N ARG A 140 -8.58 -6.74 1.72
CA ARG A 140 -8.16 -7.83 0.81
C ARG A 140 -9.17 -8.97 0.73
N THR A 141 -10.31 -8.68 0.11
CA THR A 141 -11.47 -9.58 0.01
C THR A 141 -11.70 -10.02 -1.43
N ALA A 142 -12.62 -10.95 -1.66
CA ALA A 142 -12.97 -11.38 -3.02
C ALA A 142 -13.62 -10.26 -3.86
N ARG A 143 -14.15 -9.20 -3.22
CA ARG A 143 -14.74 -8.03 -3.91
C ARG A 143 -13.71 -6.96 -4.24
N ASN A 144 -12.70 -6.83 -3.40
CA ASN A 144 -11.58 -5.93 -3.61
C ASN A 144 -10.27 -6.66 -3.31
N THR A 145 -9.64 -7.21 -4.34
CA THR A 145 -8.49 -8.09 -4.11
C THR A 145 -7.21 -7.33 -3.82
N ASN A 146 -7.13 -6.05 -4.24
CA ASN A 146 -5.95 -5.20 -4.15
C ASN A 146 -4.66 -5.92 -4.55
N MET A 147 -4.74 -6.74 -5.61
CA MET A 147 -3.64 -7.51 -6.15
C MET A 147 -3.66 -7.46 -7.67
N LEU A 148 -2.48 -7.46 -8.26
CA LEU A 148 -2.27 -7.48 -9.69
C LEU A 148 -1.52 -8.74 -10.11
N ILE A 149 -1.72 -9.17 -11.34
CA ILE A 149 -0.85 -10.09 -12.05
C ILE A 149 0.00 -9.26 -13.01
N TRP A 150 1.32 -9.30 -12.83
CA TRP A 150 2.27 -8.64 -13.69
C TRP A 150 3.42 -9.60 -14.02
N HIS A 151 3.69 -9.78 -15.31
CA HIS A 151 4.64 -10.80 -15.81
C HIS A 151 4.43 -12.21 -15.23
N LYS A 152 3.15 -12.61 -15.06
CA LYS A 152 2.71 -13.90 -14.48
C LYS A 152 3.03 -14.07 -12.99
N GLU A 153 3.39 -13.00 -12.30
CA GLU A 153 3.62 -12.99 -10.85
C GLU A 153 2.54 -12.18 -10.16
N LEU A 154 2.23 -12.52 -8.91
CA LEU A 154 1.26 -11.81 -8.08
C LEU A 154 1.95 -10.66 -7.36
N TRP A 155 1.38 -9.47 -7.46
CA TRP A 155 1.86 -8.22 -6.86
C TRP A 155 0.79 -7.63 -5.96
N LEU A 156 1.20 -7.19 -4.76
CA LEU A 156 0.34 -6.51 -3.82
C LEU A 156 0.26 -5.02 -4.17
N ILE A 157 -0.93 -4.45 -4.02
CA ILE A 157 -1.18 -3.02 -4.05
C ILE A 157 -2.13 -2.68 -2.90
N ASP A 158 -2.32 -1.38 -2.69
CA ASP A 158 -3.34 -0.77 -1.85
C ASP A 158 -3.53 -1.41 -0.45
N HIS A 159 -2.71 -0.93 0.47
CA HIS A 159 -2.73 -1.24 1.89
C HIS A 159 -3.31 -0.11 2.74
N GLY A 160 -3.93 0.90 2.13
CA GLY A 160 -4.41 2.09 2.84
C GLY A 160 -5.50 1.80 3.89
N ALA A 161 -6.24 0.70 3.73
CA ALA A 161 -7.25 0.24 4.68
C ALA A 161 -6.70 -0.64 5.82
N ALA A 162 -5.38 -0.92 5.80
CA ALA A 162 -4.70 -1.58 6.90
C ALA A 162 -4.47 -0.61 8.07
N LEU A 163 -4.02 -1.14 9.21
CA LEU A 163 -3.79 -0.36 10.42
C LEU A 163 -5.01 0.51 10.79
N TYR A 164 -6.23 -0.03 10.64
CA TYR A 164 -7.50 0.64 11.00
C TYR A 164 -7.48 1.25 12.42
N VAL A 165 -6.57 0.72 13.23
CA VAL A 165 -6.14 1.15 14.54
C VAL A 165 -5.85 2.63 14.67
N HIS A 166 -5.43 3.30 13.59
CA HIS A 166 -5.24 4.74 13.53
C HIS A 166 -6.51 5.54 13.89
N HIS A 167 -7.68 4.88 13.90
CA HIS A 167 -8.98 5.46 14.26
C HIS A 167 -9.49 5.05 15.65
N THR A 168 -8.72 4.26 16.42
CA THR A 168 -9.20 3.59 17.66
C THR A 168 -8.67 4.18 18.99
N GLY A 169 -7.84 5.22 18.93
CA GLY A 169 -7.38 5.99 20.10
C GLY A 169 -6.19 5.38 20.88
N PRO A 170 -5.68 6.06 21.92
CA PRO A 170 -4.38 5.77 22.55
C PRO A 170 -4.28 4.42 23.26
N ALA A 171 -5.40 3.88 23.78
CA ALA A 171 -5.44 2.58 24.44
C ALA A 171 -5.01 1.43 23.51
N TRP A 172 -4.99 1.67 22.21
CA TRP A 172 -4.51 0.74 21.22
C TRP A 172 -2.99 0.51 21.24
N ALA A 173 -2.20 1.38 21.87
CA ALA A 173 -0.75 1.16 22.01
C ALA A 173 -0.39 0.01 22.97
N GLN A 174 -1.35 -0.53 23.73
CA GLN A 174 -1.06 -1.61 24.69
C GLN A 174 -0.69 -2.94 24.00
N PRO A 175 0.37 -3.63 24.47
CA PRO A 175 0.84 -4.88 23.88
C PRO A 175 -0.05 -6.04 24.33
N ARG A 176 -1.15 -6.27 23.60
CA ARG A 176 -2.03 -7.43 23.81
C ARG A 176 -2.30 -8.15 22.48
N PRO A 177 -2.42 -9.49 22.48
CA PRO A 177 -2.93 -10.22 21.33
C PRO A 177 -4.30 -9.68 20.95
N ARG A 178 -4.53 -9.52 19.64
CA ARG A 178 -5.79 -9.02 19.12
C ARG A 178 -6.39 -10.01 18.15
N PRO A 179 -7.65 -10.40 18.32
CA PRO A 179 -8.33 -11.20 17.32
C PRO A 179 -8.57 -10.33 16.07
N PHE A 180 -8.45 -10.95 14.90
CA PHE A 180 -8.81 -10.34 13.62
C PHE A 180 -9.87 -11.21 12.92
N PRO A 181 -11.14 -11.20 13.39
CA PRO A 181 -12.18 -12.09 12.87
C PRO A 181 -12.50 -11.82 11.39
N GLN A 182 -12.23 -10.62 10.87
CA GLN A 182 -12.42 -10.24 9.48
C GLN A 182 -11.54 -11.05 8.51
N VAL A 183 -10.48 -11.70 8.99
CA VAL A 183 -9.66 -12.61 8.16
C VAL A 183 -10.49 -13.68 7.47
N LYS A 184 -11.64 -14.08 8.04
CA LYS A 184 -12.55 -15.07 7.44
C LYS A 184 -13.03 -14.68 6.03
N ASP A 185 -13.03 -13.38 5.72
CA ASP A 185 -13.48 -12.82 4.44
C ASP A 185 -12.28 -12.57 3.47
N HIS A 186 -11.06 -12.92 3.87
CA HIS A 186 -9.83 -12.71 3.09
C HIS A 186 -9.76 -13.65 1.88
N VAL A 187 -9.51 -13.10 0.69
CA VAL A 187 -9.62 -13.82 -0.59
C VAL A 187 -8.69 -15.04 -0.72
N LEU A 188 -7.47 -14.96 -0.17
CA LEU A 188 -6.49 -16.05 -0.20
C LEU A 188 -6.57 -17.03 0.98
N LEU A 189 -7.44 -16.79 1.98
CA LEU A 189 -7.51 -17.65 3.17
C LEU A 189 -7.73 -19.14 2.82
N PRO A 190 -8.59 -19.52 1.85
CA PRO A 190 -8.77 -20.92 1.48
C PRO A 190 -7.50 -21.62 0.93
N GLN A 191 -6.52 -20.86 0.47
CA GLN A 191 -5.26 -21.38 -0.11
C GLN A 191 -4.08 -21.30 0.88
N ALA A 192 -4.25 -20.64 2.02
CA ALA A 192 -3.20 -20.37 3.00
C ALA A 192 -2.97 -21.52 4.00
N SER A 193 -2.42 -22.65 3.53
CA SER A 193 -2.23 -23.85 4.36
C SER A 193 -0.93 -23.89 5.19
N GLU A 194 -0.05 -22.90 5.06
CA GLU A 194 1.30 -22.88 5.66
C GLU A 194 1.50 -21.78 6.72
N LEU A 195 0.42 -21.22 7.28
CA LEU A 195 0.47 -20.08 8.21
C LEU A 195 1.43 -20.27 9.40
N ALA A 196 1.50 -21.47 9.99
CA ALA A 196 2.39 -21.73 11.13
C ALA A 196 3.87 -21.67 10.76
N ALA A 197 4.23 -22.18 9.58
CA ALA A 197 5.60 -22.16 9.08
C ALA A 197 6.02 -20.74 8.63
N VAL A 198 5.08 -19.99 8.06
CA VAL A 198 5.27 -18.56 7.73
C VAL A 198 5.43 -17.72 9.01
N ASP A 199 4.62 -17.95 10.04
CA ASP A 199 4.70 -17.21 11.31
C ASP A 199 6.08 -17.36 11.97
N ALA A 200 6.62 -18.58 12.02
CA ALA A 200 7.96 -18.83 12.53
C ALA A 200 9.04 -18.07 11.73
N GLU A 201 8.95 -18.08 10.39
CA GLU A 201 9.90 -17.38 9.51
C GLU A 201 9.80 -15.85 9.68
N TYR A 202 8.59 -15.31 9.58
CA TYR A 202 8.37 -13.87 9.51
C TYR A 202 8.62 -13.18 10.84
N ARG A 203 8.39 -13.85 11.98
CA ARG A 203 8.84 -13.37 13.30
C ARG A 203 10.35 -13.21 13.40
N ALA A 204 11.12 -14.08 12.75
CA ALA A 204 12.58 -13.97 12.74
C ALA A 204 13.08 -12.82 11.83
N ARG A 205 12.30 -12.46 10.81
CA ARG A 205 12.64 -11.40 9.84
C ARG A 205 12.21 -10.01 10.29
N LEU A 206 11.00 -9.86 10.83
CA LEU A 206 10.46 -8.59 11.32
C LEU A 206 10.91 -8.30 12.76
N THR A 207 12.20 -8.01 12.90
CA THR A 207 12.79 -7.59 14.18
C THR A 207 12.35 -6.17 14.56
N PRO A 208 12.44 -5.78 15.85
CA PRO A 208 12.19 -4.40 16.27
C PRO A 208 12.99 -3.34 15.50
N ASP A 209 14.21 -3.67 15.07
CA ASP A 209 15.04 -2.74 14.27
C ASP A 209 14.48 -2.52 12.87
N VAL A 210 13.99 -3.58 12.22
CA VAL A 210 13.32 -3.47 10.92
C VAL A 210 12.05 -2.64 11.05
N LEU A 211 11.23 -2.89 12.07
CA LEU A 211 10.01 -2.12 12.32
C LEU A 211 10.31 -0.64 12.57
N ARG A 212 11.32 -0.34 13.40
CA ARG A 212 11.76 1.05 13.65
C ARG A 212 12.27 1.73 12.38
N ALA A 213 13.05 1.03 11.57
CA ALA A 213 13.56 1.57 10.31
C ALA A 213 12.42 1.90 9.34
N ILE A 214 11.40 1.03 9.23
CA ILE A 214 10.22 1.29 8.39
C ILE A 214 9.41 2.47 8.92
N VAL A 215 9.15 2.53 10.23
CA VAL A 215 8.39 3.65 10.82
C VAL A 215 9.14 4.98 10.65
N ALA A 216 10.48 4.97 10.69
CA ALA A 216 11.31 6.16 10.49
C ALA A 216 11.25 6.73 9.05
N LEU A 217 10.65 6.01 8.09
CA LEU A 217 10.39 6.52 6.75
C LEU A 217 9.17 7.46 6.69
N VAL A 218 8.30 7.42 7.70
CA VAL A 218 7.12 8.29 7.76
C VAL A 218 7.58 9.72 8.08
N PRO A 219 7.23 10.72 7.25
CA PRO A 219 7.57 12.11 7.51
C PRO A 219 6.89 12.66 8.78
N ASP A 220 7.50 13.70 9.36
CA ASP A 220 6.99 14.43 10.54
C ASP A 220 5.62 15.12 10.29
#